data_AF-A0A5D2IRU7-F1
#
_entry.id   AF-A0A5D2IRU7-F1
#
_cell.length_a   1.000
_cell.length_b   1.000
_cell.length_c   1.000
_cell.angle_alpha   90.00
_cell.angle_beta   90.00
_cell.angle_gamma   90.00
#
_symmetry.space_group_name_H-M   'P 1'
#
loop_
_entity.id
_entity.type
_entity.pdbx_description
1 polymer ?
#
loop_
_entity_poly.entity_id
_entity_poly.type
_entity_poly.pdbx_seq_one_letter_code
_entity_poly.pdbx_strand_id
1 'polypeptide(L)' 'MAEVNKQKHFILVHGACHGAWCWYKLKPRLESAGHRVTAVDMAASGINMKAIQGVHSMYEYSKPLLEILASLAPG' A
#
# COMPACT_ATOMS: atom_id res chain seq x y z
N MET A 1 -5.64 -5.39 32.07
CA MET A 1 -5.07 -6.46 31.23
C MET A 1 -4.71 -5.83 29.91
N ALA A 2 -3.42 -5.74 29.57
CA ALA A 2 -3.00 -5.21 28.29
C ALA A 2 -3.43 -6.20 27.20
N GLU A 3 -4.18 -5.72 26.22
CA GLU A 3 -4.51 -6.46 25.01
C GLU A 3 -3.18 -6.94 24.40
N VAL A 4 -3.04 -8.25 24.17
CA VAL A 4 -1.86 -8.79 23.47
C VAL A 4 -1.87 -8.14 22.09
N ASN A 5 -1.01 -7.14 21.88
CA ASN A 5 -0.96 -6.34 20.66
C ASN A 5 -0.57 -7.26 19.49
N LYS A 6 -1.59 -7.82 18.83
CA LYS A 6 -1.40 -8.77 17.73
C LYS A 6 -0.86 -7.98 16.55
N GLN A 7 0.45 -8.09 16.33
CA GLN A 7 1.13 -7.50 15.18
C GLN A 7 0.34 -7.79 13.89
N LYS A 8 -0.10 -6.73 13.21
CA LYS A 8 -0.77 -6.80 11.91
C LYS A 8 0.18 -6.33 10.81
N HIS A 9 -0.15 -6.71 9.59
CA HIS A 9 0.42 -6.12 8.38
C HIS A 9 -0.63 -5.20 7.75
N PHE A 10 -0.35 -3.89 7.77
CA PHE A 10 -1.17 -2.88 7.10
C PHE A 10 -0.68 -2.67 5.67
N ILE A 11 -1.59 -2.75 4.71
CA ILE A 11 -1.34 -2.37 3.32
C ILE A 11 -2.13 -1.09 3.07
N LEU A 12 -1.41 0.02 2.83
CA LEU A 12 -1.97 1.35 2.69
C LEU A 12 -2.11 1.71 1.19
N VAL A 13 -3.34 2.02 0.78
CA VAL A 13 -3.71 2.37 -0.59
C VAL A 13 -4.11 3.85 -0.64
N HIS A 14 -3.45 4.63 -1.49
CA HIS A 14 -3.71 6.07 -1.62
C HIS A 14 -4.97 6.37 -2.45
N GLY A 15 -5.45 7.62 -2.40
CA GLY A 15 -6.49 8.15 -3.30
C GLY A 15 -5.96 8.58 -4.66
N ALA A 16 -6.85 8.97 -5.59
CA ALA A 16 -6.46 9.41 -6.93
C ALA A 16 -5.47 10.61 -6.92
N CYS A 17 -4.60 10.67 -7.94
CA CYS A 17 -3.57 11.72 -8.13
C CYS A 17 -2.48 11.80 -7.03
N HIS A 18 -2.42 10.83 -6.12
CA HIS A 18 -1.41 10.72 -5.09
C HIS A 18 -0.51 9.51 -5.35
N GLY A 19 0.32 9.15 -4.37
CA GLY A 19 1.11 7.94 -4.34
C GLY A 19 1.35 7.50 -2.90
N ALA A 20 2.19 6.48 -2.71
CA ALA A 20 2.59 5.96 -1.41
C ALA A 20 3.14 7.05 -0.46
N TRP A 21 3.71 8.13 -1.02
CA TRP A 21 4.25 9.27 -0.29
C TRP A 21 3.25 9.93 0.66
N CYS A 22 1.93 9.87 0.39
CA CYS A 22 0.94 10.51 1.27
C CYS A 22 0.90 9.87 2.67
N TRP A 23 1.39 8.63 2.82
CA TRP A 23 1.43 7.89 4.07
C TRP A 23 2.68 8.13 4.93
N TYR A 24 3.58 9.05 4.53
CA TYR A 24 4.88 9.24 5.19
C TYR A 24 4.81 9.53 6.70
N LYS A 25 3.73 10.16 7.19
CA LYS A 25 3.49 10.41 8.62
C LYS A 25 2.88 9.22 9.36
N LEU A 26 2.02 8.45 8.68
CA LEU A 26 1.27 7.36 9.29
C LEU A 26 2.12 6.09 9.39
N LYS A 27 2.87 5.78 8.34
CA LYS A 27 3.74 4.60 8.27
C LYS A 27 4.65 4.45 9.50
N PRO A 28 5.49 5.44 9.88
CA PRO A 28 6.38 5.29 11.04
C PRO A 28 5.62 5.16 12.37
N ARG A 29 4.41 5.71 12.49
CA ARG A 29 3.59 5.55 13.71
C ARG A 29 3.07 4.13 13.86
N LEU A 30 2.60 3.52 12.77
CA LEU A 30 2.16 2.12 12.76
C LEU A 30 3.35 1.17 12.98
N GLU A 31 4.50 1.45 12.37
CA GLU A 31 5.74 0.69 12.60
C GLU A 31 6.22 0.80 14.06
N SER A 32 6.17 1.99 14.66
CA SER A 32 6.51 2.21 16.07
C SER A 32 5.57 1.47 17.02
N ALA A 33 4.32 1.25 16.62
CA ALA A 33 3.35 0.43 17.36
C ALA A 33 3.57 -1.09 17.17
N GLY A 34 4.62 -1.49 16.45
CA GLY A 34 5.02 -2.89 16.24
C GLY A 34 4.39 -3.53 15.00
N HIS A 35 3.70 -2.78 14.14
CA HIS A 35 3.04 -3.32 12.95
C HIS A 35 3.96 -3.33 11.72
N ARG A 36 3.72 -4.26 10.80
CA ARG A 36 4.32 -4.22 9.46
C ARG A 36 3.50 -3.32 8.57
N VAL A 37 4.13 -2.51 7.73
CA VAL A 37 3.41 -1.55 6.87
C VAL A 37 3.99 -1.55 5.45
N THR A 38 3.13 -1.78 4.47
CA THR A 38 3.44 -1.58 3.05
C THR A 38 2.58 -0.43 2.52
N ALA A 39 3.21 0.66 2.08
CA ALA A 39 2.53 1.72 1.33
C ALA A 39 2.75 1.47 -0.16
N VAL A 40 1.67 1.43 -0.94
CA VAL A 40 1.71 0.99 -2.34
C VAL A 40 1.58 2.18 -3.26
N ASP A 41 2.42 2.26 -4.30
CA ASP A 41 2.16 3.11 -5.46
C ASP A 41 1.37 2.29 -6.49
N MET A 42 0.13 2.71 -6.79
CA MET A 42 -0.66 2.13 -7.88
C MET A 42 -0.05 2.50 -9.25
N ALA A 43 -0.54 1.88 -10.33
CA ALA A 43 -0.01 2.17 -11.66
C ALA A 43 -0.18 3.66 -12.00
N ALA A 44 0.83 4.28 -12.62
CA ALA A 44 0.83 5.70 -12.96
C ALA A 44 0.66 6.67 -11.77
N SER A 45 1.01 6.24 -10.56
CA SER A 45 0.89 7.01 -9.31
C SER A 45 2.23 7.13 -8.60
N GLY A 46 2.45 8.24 -7.89
CA GLY A 46 3.70 8.49 -7.15
C GLY A 46 4.94 8.38 -8.03
N ILE A 47 5.83 7.43 -7.72
CA ILE A 47 7.06 7.19 -8.48
C ILE A 47 6.90 6.12 -9.57
N ASN A 48 5.69 5.58 -9.77
CA ASN A 48 5.44 4.62 -10.83
C ASN A 48 5.51 5.30 -12.21
N MET A 49 6.46 4.88 -13.04
CA MET A 49 6.76 5.52 -14.32
C MET A 49 5.76 5.23 -15.46
N LYS A 50 4.72 4.41 -15.22
CA LYS A 50 3.70 4.15 -16.24
C LYS A 50 2.94 5.45 -16.52
N ALA A 51 2.77 5.81 -17.80
CA ALA A 51 1.93 6.94 -18.16
C ALA A 51 0.45 6.61 -17.92
N ILE A 52 -0.33 7.52 -17.34
CA ILE A 52 -1.75 7.30 -17.04
C ILE A 52 -2.56 7.01 -18.32
N GLN A 53 -2.14 7.54 -19.46
CA GLN A 53 -2.75 7.29 -20.76
C GLN A 53 -2.65 5.82 -21.19
N GLY A 54 -1.71 5.05 -20.63
CA GLY A 54 -1.56 3.61 -20.86
C GLY A 54 -2.22 2.74 -19.79
N VAL A 55 -3.03 3.31 -18.89
CA VAL A 55 -3.80 2.60 -17.87
C VAL A 55 -5.28 2.70 -18.22
N HIS A 56 -5.85 1.63 -18.77
CA HIS A 56 -7.18 1.67 -19.38
C HIS A 56 -8.30 1.10 -18.50
N SER A 57 -7.96 0.60 -17.31
CA SER A 57 -8.95 0.01 -16.40
C SER A 57 -8.53 0.11 -14.94
N MET A 58 -9.50 -0.01 -14.05
CA MET A 58 -9.25 -0.10 -12.61
C MET A 58 -8.45 -1.35 -12.22
N TYR A 59 -8.58 -2.43 -12.99
CA TYR A 59 -7.78 -3.63 -12.81
C TYR A 59 -6.30 -3.35 -13.09
N GLU A 60 -5.99 -2.68 -14.20
CA GLU A 60 -4.62 -2.28 -14.51
C GLU A 60 -4.06 -1.27 -13.51
N TYR A 61 -4.88 -0.30 -13.08
CA TYR A 61 -4.50 0.68 -12.07
C TYR A 61 -4.13 0.00 -10.74
N SER A 62 -4.94 -0.95 -10.31
CA SER A 62 -4.80 -1.65 -9.02
C SER A 62 -3.83 -2.83 -9.08
N LYS A 63 -3.25 -3.14 -10.25
CA LYS A 63 -2.36 -4.30 -10.43
C LYS A 63 -1.23 -4.40 -9.40
N PRO A 64 -0.51 -3.32 -9.03
CA PRO A 64 0.53 -3.40 -8.00
C PRO A 64 -0.01 -3.88 -6.63
N LEU A 65 -1.22 -3.49 -6.25
CA LEU A 65 -1.85 -3.97 -5.02
C LEU A 65 -2.18 -5.46 -5.11
N LEU A 66 -2.73 -5.91 -6.25
CA LEU A 66 -3.08 -7.32 -6.45
C LEU A 66 -1.84 -8.22 -6.41
N GLU A 67 -0.73 -7.78 -7.01
CA GLU A 67 0.55 -8.50 -6.96
C GLU A 67 1.10 -8.61 -5.53
N ILE A 68 1.01 -7.53 -4.75
CA ILE A 68 1.40 -7.55 -3.33
C ILE A 68 0.55 -8.57 -2.56
N LEU A 69 -0.77 -8.54 -2.72
CA LEU A 69 -1.68 -9.46 -2.03
C LEU A 69 -1.42 -10.92 -2.43
N ALA A 70 -1.17 -11.18 -3.72
CA ALA A 70 -0.84 -12.52 -4.20
C ALA A 70 0.51 -13.04 -3.68
N SER A 71 1.45 -12.14 -3.34
CA SER A 71 2.76 -12.50 -2.77
C SER A 71 2.75 -12.78 -1.26
N LEU A 72 1.64 -12.50 -0.57
CA LEU A 72 1.53 -12.76 0.86
C LEU A 72 1.47 -14.27 1.11
N ALA A 73 2.24 -14.76 2.08
CA ALA A 73 2.13 -16.14 2.54
C ALA A 73 0.70 -16.41 3.05
N PRO A 74 0.16 -17.63 2.85
CA PRO A 74 -1.07 -18.05 3.51
C PRO A 74 -0.94 -17.82 5.02
N GLY A 75 -1.92 -17.14 5.61
CA GLY A 75 -1.94 -16.80 7.03
C GLY A 75 -2.22 -17.96 7.96
#